data_AF-Q5U4A2-F1
#
_entry.id   AF-Q5U4A2-F1
#
_cell.length_a   1.000
_cell.length_b   1.000
_cell.length_c   1.000
_cell.angle_alpha   90.00
_cell.angle_beta   90.00
_cell.angle_gamma   90.00
#
_symmetry.space_group_name_H-M   'P 1'
#
loop_
_entity.id
_entity.type
_entity.pdbx_description
1 polymer ?
#
loop_
_entity_poly.entity_id
_entity_poly.type
_entity_poly.pdbx_seq_one_letter_code
_entity_poly.pdbx_strand_id
1 'polypeptide(L)'
;HHAKENVLQTPTWNIFAEAPKLIMDSIQGECKVAQDQITTFNGVDLASALPENCYNVLAQDCSPEMKFMVLMRNSKESPNHKDINVKLGEYDIDMYYSADAFKMKINNLEVSEEHLPYKSFNYPTVEIKKKGNGVSLSASEYGIDSLDYDGLTFKFRPTIWMKGKTCGICGHNDDESEKELQMPDGSVAKDQMRFIHSWILPAESCSEGCNLKHTLVKLEKAIATDGAKAKCYSVQPVLRCAKGCSPVKTVEVSTGFHCLPSDVSLDLPEGQIRLEKSEDFSEKVEAHTACSCETSPCAA
;
A
#
# COMPACT_ATOMS: atom_id res chain seq x y z
N HIS A 1 11.30 40.02 -67.86
CA HIS A 1 10.50 38.97 -67.21
C HIS A 1 11.04 38.73 -65.81
N HIS A 2 10.30 39.16 -64.78
CA HIS A 2 10.62 38.93 -63.37
C HIS A 2 10.22 37.50 -62.98
N ALA A 3 11.15 36.72 -62.45
CA ALA A 3 10.84 35.52 -61.68
C ALA A 3 10.93 35.88 -60.19
N LYS A 4 9.81 35.79 -59.47
CA LYS A 4 9.75 35.86 -58.01
C LYS A 4 10.09 34.47 -57.46
N GLU A 5 11.16 34.36 -56.69
CA GLU A 5 11.35 33.20 -55.81
C GLU A 5 10.42 33.35 -54.59
N ASN A 6 9.46 32.45 -54.48
CA ASN A 6 8.66 32.27 -53.27
C ASN A 6 9.52 31.49 -52.26
N VAL A 7 9.96 32.15 -51.20
CA VAL A 7 10.48 31.48 -50.00
C VAL A 7 9.27 30.84 -49.30
N LEU A 8 9.13 29.52 -49.43
CA LEU A 8 8.17 28.76 -48.66
C LEU A 8 8.73 28.63 -47.23
N GLN A 9 8.19 29.39 -46.27
CA GLN A 9 8.45 29.15 -44.86
C GLN A 9 7.87 27.78 -44.48
N THR A 10 8.75 26.86 -44.09
CA THR A 10 8.36 25.56 -43.53
C THR A 10 7.86 25.75 -42.09
N PRO A 11 6.66 25.24 -41.73
CA PRO A 11 6.23 25.26 -40.34
C PRO A 11 7.04 24.23 -39.54
N THR A 12 7.60 24.63 -38.41
CA THR A 12 8.24 23.75 -37.43
C THR A 12 7.18 22.94 -36.67
N TRP A 13 6.92 21.71 -37.11
CA TRP A 13 6.03 20.77 -36.44
C TRP A 13 6.74 20.06 -35.27
N ASN A 14 6.81 20.70 -34.11
CA ASN A 14 7.33 20.12 -32.85
C ASN A 14 6.27 19.31 -32.05
N ILE A 15 5.05 19.17 -32.56
CA ILE A 15 3.91 18.61 -31.80
C ILE A 15 3.99 17.08 -31.64
N PHE A 16 4.71 16.37 -32.53
CA PHE A 16 4.75 14.90 -32.53
C PHE A 16 5.91 14.29 -31.75
N ALA A 17 6.88 15.09 -31.28
CA ALA A 17 8.03 14.57 -30.53
C ALA A 17 7.66 14.07 -29.13
N GLU A 18 6.59 14.62 -28.53
CA GLU A 18 6.15 14.32 -27.17
C GLU A 18 5.12 13.19 -27.10
N ALA A 19 4.43 12.89 -28.21
CA ALA A 19 3.38 11.88 -28.25
C ALA A 19 3.86 10.47 -27.85
N PRO A 20 5.04 9.97 -28.29
CA PRO A 20 5.54 8.66 -27.87
C PRO A 20 5.80 8.57 -26.36
N LYS A 21 6.27 9.66 -25.75
CA LYS A 21 6.52 9.73 -24.30
C LYS A 21 5.21 9.74 -23.51
N LEU A 22 4.24 10.56 -23.93
CA LEU A 22 2.92 10.62 -23.30
C LEU A 22 2.19 9.27 -23.37
N ILE A 23 2.32 8.56 -24.49
CA ILE A 23 1.79 7.19 -24.65
C ILE A 23 2.49 6.23 -23.69
N MET A 24 3.82 6.31 -23.57
CA MET A 24 4.59 5.46 -22.66
C MET A 24 4.22 5.68 -21.20
N ASP A 25 4.13 6.95 -20.78
CA ASP A 25 3.75 7.35 -19.42
C ASP A 25 2.32 6.87 -19.09
N SER A 26 1.41 6.92 -20.06
CA SER A 26 0.05 6.39 -19.92
C SER A 26 -0.01 4.86 -19.81
N ILE A 27 0.96 4.13 -20.36
CA ILE A 27 0.97 2.66 -20.36
C ILE A 27 1.58 2.10 -19.07
N GLN A 28 2.54 2.80 -18.47
CA GLN A 28 3.26 2.32 -17.29
C GLN A 28 2.40 2.33 -16.02
N GLY A 29 1.41 3.22 -15.94
CA GLY A 29 0.66 3.48 -14.70
C GLY A 29 1.50 4.26 -13.68
N GLU A 30 0.86 5.13 -12.90
CA GLU A 30 1.53 5.92 -11.87
C GLU A 30 0.68 5.95 -10.61
N CYS A 31 1.21 5.38 -9.52
CA CYS A 31 0.60 5.49 -8.20
C CYS A 31 1.07 6.77 -7.51
N LYS A 32 0.15 7.50 -6.88
CA LYS A 32 0.42 8.77 -6.19
C LYS A 32 -0.11 8.72 -4.78
N VAL A 33 0.66 9.27 -3.85
CA VAL A 33 0.17 9.63 -2.52
C VAL A 33 0.39 11.12 -2.32
N ALA A 34 -0.65 11.80 -1.87
CA ALA A 34 -0.56 13.18 -1.41
C ALA A 34 -1.53 13.36 -0.25
N GLN A 35 -1.02 13.83 0.90
CA GLN A 35 -1.82 13.98 2.12
C GLN A 35 -2.53 12.67 2.51
N ASP A 36 -3.87 12.66 2.43
CA ASP A 36 -4.73 11.53 2.76
C ASP A 36 -5.48 11.00 1.51
N GLN A 37 -4.86 11.14 0.33
CA GLN A 37 -5.35 10.59 -0.93
C GLN A 37 -4.30 9.70 -1.57
N ILE A 38 -4.73 8.53 -2.04
CA ILE A 38 -3.95 7.62 -2.86
C ILE A 38 -4.63 7.49 -4.22
N THR A 39 -3.92 7.79 -5.29
CA THR A 39 -4.36 7.47 -6.66
C THR A 39 -3.64 6.20 -7.10
N THR A 40 -4.39 5.17 -7.48
CA THR A 40 -3.83 3.88 -7.90
C THR A 40 -3.22 3.94 -9.30
N PHE A 41 -2.56 2.87 -9.75
CA PHE A 41 -1.97 2.81 -11.10
C PHE A 41 -3.00 2.98 -12.21
N ASN A 42 -4.22 2.45 -11.99
CA ASN A 42 -5.33 2.54 -12.93
C ASN A 42 -6.13 3.85 -12.77
N GLY A 43 -5.67 4.79 -11.94
CA GLY A 43 -6.24 6.13 -11.79
C GLY A 43 -7.43 6.24 -10.84
N VAL A 44 -7.65 5.25 -9.97
CA VAL A 44 -8.73 5.28 -8.97
C VAL A 44 -8.26 6.05 -7.73
N ASP A 45 -9.08 6.99 -7.27
CA ASP A 45 -8.81 7.75 -6.06
C ASP A 45 -9.40 7.08 -4.80
N LEU A 46 -8.53 6.85 -3.82
CA LEU A 46 -8.85 6.25 -2.53
C LEU A 46 -8.61 7.28 -1.42
N ALA A 47 -9.61 7.49 -0.58
CA ALA A 47 -9.42 8.26 0.64
C ALA A 47 -8.59 7.42 1.63
N SER A 48 -7.37 7.85 1.93
CA SER A 48 -6.45 7.09 2.77
C SER A 48 -6.52 7.54 4.23
N ALA A 49 -7.34 6.86 5.02
CA ALA A 49 -7.25 6.91 6.47
C ALA A 49 -6.37 5.76 6.96
N LEU A 50 -5.05 5.95 6.86
CA LEU A 50 -4.06 4.95 7.28
C LEU A 50 -4.09 4.79 8.81
N PRO A 51 -4.16 3.56 9.32
CA PRO A 51 -4.07 3.33 10.76
C PRO A 51 -2.75 3.79 11.37
N GLU A 52 -2.80 4.20 12.64
CA GLU A 52 -1.64 4.78 13.32
C GLU A 52 -0.54 3.71 13.52
N ASN A 53 0.71 4.12 13.28
CA ASN A 53 1.94 3.37 13.58
C ASN A 53 2.20 2.07 12.79
N CYS A 54 1.32 1.67 11.86
CA CYS A 54 1.49 0.46 11.08
C CYS A 54 1.94 0.74 9.65
N TYR A 55 2.86 -0.07 9.13
CA TYR A 55 3.19 -0.06 7.71
C TYR A 55 2.06 -0.66 6.89
N ASN A 56 1.81 -0.06 5.75
CA ASN A 56 0.88 -0.53 4.73
C ASN A 56 1.68 -0.84 3.47
N VAL A 57 1.36 -1.94 2.80
CA VAL A 57 1.94 -2.28 1.49
C VAL A 57 1.30 -1.38 0.43
N LEU A 58 2.05 -0.38 -0.02
CA LEU A 58 1.63 0.47 -1.14
C LEU A 58 1.65 -0.32 -2.44
N ALA A 59 2.78 -0.96 -2.74
CA ALA A 59 2.94 -1.79 -3.92
C ALA A 59 4.06 -2.80 -3.68
N GLN A 60 3.93 -4.01 -4.21
CA GLN A 60 4.99 -5.02 -4.23
C GLN A 60 4.91 -5.80 -5.54
N ASP A 61 5.99 -6.49 -5.89
CA ASP A 61 5.98 -7.49 -6.96
C ASP A 61 5.32 -8.78 -6.46
N CYS A 62 4.19 -9.14 -7.07
CA CYS A 62 3.40 -10.32 -6.71
C CYS A 62 3.59 -11.47 -7.72
N SER A 63 4.60 -11.36 -8.57
CA SER A 63 5.14 -12.48 -9.32
C SER A 63 5.96 -13.42 -8.42
N PRO A 64 6.30 -14.64 -8.89
CA PRO A 64 7.15 -15.55 -8.13
C PRO A 64 8.54 -15.00 -7.78
N GLU A 65 8.99 -13.92 -8.40
CA GLU A 65 10.31 -13.32 -8.17
C GLU A 65 10.35 -12.39 -6.95
N MET A 66 9.23 -11.78 -6.56
CA MET A 66 9.11 -10.87 -5.41
C MET A 66 10.22 -9.80 -5.36
N LYS A 67 10.46 -9.11 -6.48
CA LYS A 67 11.62 -8.23 -6.67
C LYS A 67 11.66 -7.00 -5.77
N PHE A 68 10.50 -6.47 -5.37
CA PHE A 68 10.43 -5.30 -4.50
C PHE A 68 9.17 -5.28 -3.64
N MET A 69 9.23 -4.50 -2.57
CA MET A 69 8.10 -4.11 -1.73
C MET A 69 8.28 -2.65 -1.30
N VAL A 70 7.21 -1.86 -1.44
CA VAL A 70 7.14 -0.47 -1.01
C VAL A 70 6.12 -0.38 0.12
N LEU A 71 6.58 0.09 1.27
CA LEU A 71 5.80 0.27 2.48
C LEU A 71 5.65 1.75 2.81
N MET A 72 4.50 2.10 3.38
CA MET A 72 4.22 3.45 3.85
C MET A 72 3.51 3.44 5.19
N ARG A 73 3.80 4.45 6.02
CA ARG A 73 3.00 4.78 7.20
C ARG A 73 2.95 6.29 7.43
N ASN A 74 2.06 6.74 8.30
CA ASN A 74 2.15 8.10 8.83
C ASN A 74 3.41 8.23 9.69
N SER A 75 4.16 9.32 9.52
CA SER A 75 5.39 9.54 10.28
C SER A 75 5.10 9.78 11.76
N LYS A 76 5.90 9.15 12.62
CA LYS A 76 5.85 9.38 14.09
C LYS A 76 6.59 10.64 14.50
N GLU A 77 7.63 11.01 13.73
CA GLU A 77 8.55 12.09 14.07
C GLU A 77 8.14 13.43 13.46
N SER A 78 7.49 13.41 12.30
CA SER A 78 7.06 14.62 11.61
C SER A 78 5.58 14.58 11.23
N PRO A 79 4.70 15.24 12.02
CA PRO A 79 3.29 15.34 11.69
C PRO A 79 3.08 15.84 10.25
N ASN A 80 2.11 15.26 9.55
CA ASN A 80 1.81 15.48 8.11
C ASN A 80 2.75 14.83 7.09
N HIS A 81 3.86 14.22 7.52
CA HIS A 81 4.73 13.46 6.61
C HIS A 81 4.39 11.98 6.62
N LYS A 82 4.79 11.28 5.55
CA LYS A 82 4.75 9.81 5.50
C LYS A 82 6.16 9.25 5.66
N ASP A 83 6.33 8.11 6.31
CA ASP A 83 7.59 7.35 6.22
C ASP A 83 7.45 6.33 5.09
N ILE A 84 8.48 6.21 4.25
CA ILE A 84 8.54 5.23 3.15
C ILE A 84 9.67 4.25 3.43
N ASN A 85 9.40 2.96 3.30
CA ASN A 85 10.41 1.91 3.33
C ASN A 85 10.36 1.13 2.02
N VAL A 86 11.50 0.95 1.36
CA VAL A 86 11.61 0.23 0.09
C VAL A 86 12.57 -0.94 0.27
N LYS A 87 12.07 -2.15 0.05
CA LYS A 87 12.85 -3.39 0.07
C LYS A 87 13.04 -3.88 -1.35
N LEU A 88 14.28 -4.06 -1.79
CA LEU A 88 14.61 -4.65 -3.10
C LEU A 88 15.99 -5.35 -3.06
N GLY A 89 16.05 -6.61 -3.47
CA GLY A 89 17.29 -7.38 -3.40
C GLY A 89 17.88 -7.40 -1.98
N GLU A 90 19.11 -6.88 -1.83
CA GLU A 90 19.81 -6.73 -0.55
C GLU A 90 19.63 -5.36 0.12
N TYR A 91 18.82 -4.48 -0.47
CA TYR A 91 18.61 -3.11 -0.02
C TYR A 91 17.34 -2.99 0.82
N ASP A 92 17.49 -2.39 2.00
CA ASP A 92 16.43 -1.90 2.87
C ASP A 92 16.60 -0.38 3.01
N ILE A 93 15.73 0.38 2.35
CA ILE A 93 15.86 1.83 2.19
C ILE A 93 14.74 2.53 2.95
N ASP A 94 15.08 3.17 4.07
CA ASP A 94 14.15 4.01 4.82
C ASP A 94 14.30 5.47 4.39
N MET A 95 13.18 6.12 4.10
CA MET A 95 13.10 7.55 3.79
C MET A 95 12.02 8.19 4.66
N TYR A 96 12.40 9.19 5.43
CA TYR A 96 11.53 9.82 6.43
C TYR A 96 11.97 11.26 6.67
N TYR A 97 11.12 12.01 7.38
CA TYR A 97 11.45 13.35 7.85
C TYR A 97 11.59 13.35 9.36
N SER A 98 12.62 14.02 9.85
CA SER A 98 12.88 14.20 11.27
C SER A 98 13.31 15.64 11.52
N ALA A 99 12.63 16.34 12.43
CA ALA A 99 12.84 17.77 12.70
C ALA A 99 12.90 18.62 11.40
N ASP A 100 11.93 18.40 10.51
CA ASP A 100 11.80 19.05 9.19
C ASP A 100 12.98 18.86 8.22
N ALA A 101 13.87 17.90 8.50
CA ALA A 101 14.95 17.51 7.60
C ALA A 101 14.68 16.13 6.98
N PHE A 102 14.92 16.02 5.67
CA PHE A 102 14.91 14.73 4.99
C PHE A 102 16.03 13.84 5.54
N LYS A 103 15.67 12.58 5.82
CA LYS A 103 16.58 11.55 6.32
C LYS A 103 16.41 10.28 5.50
N MET A 104 17.54 9.64 5.21
CA MET A 104 17.58 8.38 4.50
C MET A 104 18.54 7.41 5.18
N LYS A 105 18.13 6.14 5.25
CA LYS A 105 19.01 5.03 5.63
C LYS A 105 19.01 4.00 4.51
N ILE A 106 20.17 3.44 4.21
CA ILE A 106 20.32 2.27 3.36
C ILE A 106 20.95 1.18 4.22
N ASN A 107 20.26 0.06 4.40
CA ASN A 107 20.70 -1.05 5.24
C ASN A 107 21.06 -0.60 6.66
N ASN A 108 20.20 0.22 7.26
CA ASN A 108 20.37 0.87 8.58
C ASN A 108 21.50 1.89 8.69
N LEU A 109 22.27 2.15 7.63
CA LEU A 109 23.31 3.17 7.61
C LEU A 109 22.72 4.50 7.13
N GLU A 110 22.87 5.56 7.92
CA GLU A 110 22.42 6.90 7.52
C GLU A 110 23.23 7.40 6.34
N VAL A 111 22.53 7.85 5.30
CA VAL A 111 23.12 8.43 4.08
C VAL A 111 22.68 9.89 4.02
N SER A 112 23.62 10.81 4.22
CA SER A 112 23.35 12.23 4.10
C SER A 112 23.21 12.65 2.64
N GLU A 113 22.48 13.75 2.40
CA GLU A 113 22.23 14.26 1.04
C GLU A 113 23.52 14.60 0.27
N GLU A 114 24.62 14.90 0.96
CA GLU A 114 25.92 15.22 0.34
C GLU A 114 26.58 14.02 -0.34
N HIS A 115 26.14 12.80 -0.02
CA HIS A 115 26.57 11.56 -0.64
C HIS A 115 25.67 11.13 -1.81
N LEU A 116 24.73 11.99 -2.24
CA LEU A 116 23.93 11.77 -3.43
C LEU A 116 24.61 12.38 -4.68
N PRO A 117 24.55 11.72 -5.85
CA PRO A 117 23.77 10.51 -6.11
C PRO A 117 24.42 9.25 -5.53
N TYR A 118 23.60 8.41 -4.89
CA TYR A 118 23.99 7.05 -4.54
C TYR A 118 23.81 6.18 -5.78
N LYS A 119 24.78 5.30 -6.07
CA LYS A 119 24.68 4.30 -7.12
C LYS A 119 25.31 3.00 -6.65
N SER A 120 24.59 1.89 -6.79
CA SER A 120 25.15 0.58 -6.48
C SER A 120 26.35 0.26 -7.35
N PHE A 121 27.30 -0.50 -6.80
CA PHE A 121 28.51 -0.91 -7.52
C PHE A 121 28.24 -2.06 -8.51
N ASN A 122 27.33 -2.96 -8.15
CA ASN A 122 27.01 -4.15 -8.92
C ASN A 122 25.65 -4.03 -9.60
N TYR A 123 25.48 -4.82 -10.65
CA TYR A 123 24.18 -5.13 -11.23
C TYR A 123 23.44 -6.13 -10.31
N PRO A 124 22.13 -5.98 -10.10
CA PRO A 124 21.24 -4.97 -10.68
C PRO A 124 21.39 -3.58 -10.04
N THR A 125 21.17 -2.53 -10.84
CA THR A 125 21.53 -1.16 -10.42
C THR A 125 20.45 -0.56 -9.53
N VAL A 126 20.87 0.08 -8.44
CA VAL A 126 20.03 0.98 -7.64
C VAL A 126 20.67 2.35 -7.66
N GLU A 127 19.93 3.35 -8.12
CA GLU A 127 20.38 4.74 -8.17
C GLU A 127 19.41 5.63 -7.42
N ILE A 128 19.93 6.49 -6.54
CA ILE A 128 19.14 7.46 -5.78
C ILE A 128 19.74 8.84 -6.01
N LYS A 129 18.93 9.77 -6.49
CA LYS A 129 19.34 11.15 -6.80
C LYS A 129 18.55 12.13 -5.95
N LYS A 130 19.19 13.23 -5.57
CA LYS A 130 18.47 14.38 -4.99
C LYS A 130 17.48 14.94 -6.02
N LYS A 131 16.26 15.20 -5.57
CA LYS A 131 15.20 15.81 -6.38
C LYS A 131 14.38 16.77 -5.52
N GLY A 132 14.58 18.07 -5.72
CA GLY A 132 13.97 19.09 -4.86
C GLY A 132 14.38 18.92 -3.40
N ASN A 133 13.38 18.79 -2.52
CA ASN A 133 13.55 18.59 -1.07
C ASN A 133 13.63 17.10 -0.68
N GLY A 134 13.57 16.17 -1.64
CA GLY A 134 13.69 14.76 -1.37
C GLY A 134 14.52 14.06 -2.43
N VAL A 135 14.08 12.87 -2.83
CA VAL A 135 14.87 11.99 -3.69
C VAL A 135 14.03 11.35 -4.80
N SER A 136 14.73 10.88 -5.82
CA SER A 136 14.23 10.01 -6.87
C SER A 136 15.07 8.74 -6.88
N LEU A 137 14.42 7.59 -6.68
CA LEU A 137 15.02 6.27 -6.75
C LEU A 137 14.64 5.60 -8.08
N SER A 138 15.62 5.03 -8.78
CA SER A 138 15.42 4.23 -9.98
C SER A 138 16.16 2.90 -9.85
N ALA A 139 15.48 1.80 -10.18
CA ALA A 139 16.00 0.44 -10.10
C ALA A 139 15.28 -0.47 -11.11
N SER A 140 15.49 -0.19 -12.40
CA SER A 140 14.69 -0.73 -13.50
C SER A 140 14.72 -2.26 -13.59
N GLU A 141 15.84 -2.88 -13.21
CA GLU A 141 15.98 -4.34 -13.17
C GLU A 141 15.14 -5.01 -12.07
N TYR A 142 14.84 -4.26 -11.00
CA TYR A 142 13.93 -4.67 -9.95
C TYR A 142 12.47 -4.35 -10.27
N GLY A 143 12.20 -3.63 -11.36
CA GLY A 143 10.84 -3.26 -11.76
C GLY A 143 10.41 -1.87 -11.33
N ILE A 144 11.34 -1.06 -10.80
CA ILE A 144 11.10 0.33 -10.39
C ILE A 144 11.68 1.24 -11.48
N ASP A 145 10.83 1.84 -12.30
CA ASP A 145 11.27 2.87 -13.24
C ASP A 145 11.66 4.15 -12.47
N SER A 146 10.73 4.64 -11.65
CA SER A 146 10.97 5.79 -10.78
C SER A 146 10.09 5.79 -9.54
N LEU A 147 10.70 6.14 -8.41
CA LEU A 147 10.05 6.41 -7.14
C LEU A 147 10.51 7.78 -6.67
N ASP A 148 9.60 8.76 -6.71
CA ASP A 148 9.85 10.12 -6.26
C ASP A 148 9.20 10.33 -4.89
N TYR A 149 9.94 10.89 -3.94
CA TYR A 149 9.44 11.14 -2.59
C TYR A 149 10.06 12.41 -2.01
N ASP A 150 9.22 13.28 -1.46
CA ASP A 150 9.64 14.54 -0.84
C ASP A 150 9.12 14.74 0.59
N GLY A 151 8.55 13.71 1.21
CA GLY A 151 7.96 13.80 2.55
C GLY A 151 6.45 13.95 2.57
N LEU A 152 5.91 14.74 1.65
CA LEU A 152 4.49 15.08 1.55
C LEU A 152 3.82 14.35 0.40
N THR A 153 4.57 14.13 -0.67
CA THR A 153 4.14 13.44 -1.87
C THR A 153 5.04 12.24 -2.14
N PHE A 154 4.40 11.20 -2.67
CA PHE A 154 5.05 10.01 -3.17
C PHE A 154 4.49 9.70 -4.55
N LYS A 155 5.37 9.38 -5.50
CA LYS A 155 4.98 8.91 -6.83
C LYS A 155 5.78 7.67 -7.18
N PHE A 156 5.09 6.64 -7.63
CA PHE A 156 5.72 5.40 -8.06
C PHE A 156 5.26 5.02 -9.45
N ARG A 157 6.23 4.85 -10.35
CA ARG A 157 6.05 4.25 -11.66
C ARG A 157 6.83 2.95 -11.72
N PRO A 158 6.15 1.80 -11.87
CA PRO A 158 6.81 0.56 -12.16
C PRO A 158 7.27 0.55 -13.63
N THR A 159 8.21 -0.33 -13.97
CA THR A 159 8.60 -0.52 -15.37
C THR A 159 7.46 -1.15 -16.18
N ILE A 160 7.50 -0.99 -17.50
CA ILE A 160 6.45 -1.52 -18.40
C ILE A 160 6.26 -3.04 -18.24
N TRP A 161 7.35 -3.78 -17.99
CA TRP A 161 7.28 -5.24 -17.86
C TRP A 161 6.67 -5.71 -16.52
N MET A 162 6.43 -4.79 -15.58
CA MET A 162 5.70 -5.02 -14.34
C MET A 162 4.18 -4.83 -14.47
N LYS A 163 3.69 -4.49 -15.67
CA LYS A 163 2.25 -4.38 -15.94
C LYS A 163 1.53 -5.69 -15.57
N GLY A 164 0.46 -5.58 -14.78
CA GLY A 164 -0.32 -6.71 -14.27
C GLY A 164 0.38 -7.61 -13.23
N LYS A 165 1.55 -7.20 -12.72
CA LYS A 165 2.35 -8.01 -11.77
C LYS A 165 2.48 -7.38 -10.39
N THR A 166 1.98 -6.17 -10.19
CA THR A 166 1.99 -5.52 -8.89
C THR A 166 0.79 -5.95 -8.07
N CYS A 167 0.89 -5.87 -6.75
CA CYS A 167 -0.28 -5.84 -5.87
C CYS A 167 0.02 -4.98 -4.64
N GLY A 168 -1.02 -4.55 -3.92
CA GLY A 168 -0.92 -3.53 -2.87
C GLY A 168 -2.04 -2.51 -2.99
N ILE A 169 -2.00 -1.45 -2.17
CA ILE A 169 -2.98 -0.36 -2.24
C ILE A 169 -2.97 0.35 -3.60
N CYS A 170 -1.82 0.39 -4.28
CA CYS A 170 -1.68 0.98 -5.62
C CYS A 170 -2.32 0.14 -6.75
N GLY A 171 -2.81 -1.08 -6.47
CA GLY A 171 -3.50 -1.92 -7.45
C GLY A 171 -2.60 -2.81 -8.32
N HIS A 172 -3.20 -3.49 -9.30
CA HIS A 172 -2.55 -4.50 -10.15
C HIS A 172 -1.86 -3.95 -11.40
N ASN A 173 -2.12 -2.69 -11.75
CA ASN A 173 -1.56 -2.03 -12.93
C ASN A 173 -1.85 -2.80 -14.23
N ASP A 174 -3.11 -3.13 -14.47
CA ASP A 174 -3.60 -4.00 -15.56
C ASP A 174 -4.65 -3.32 -16.44
N ASP A 175 -4.79 -1.99 -16.36
CA ASP A 175 -5.73 -1.15 -17.13
C ASP A 175 -7.23 -1.44 -16.87
N GLU A 176 -7.55 -2.13 -15.78
CA GLU A 176 -8.93 -2.35 -15.34
C GLU A 176 -9.21 -1.61 -14.02
N SER A 177 -10.47 -1.36 -13.70
CA SER A 177 -10.85 -0.71 -12.42
C SER A 177 -11.99 -1.42 -11.70
N GLU A 178 -12.46 -2.54 -12.24
CA GLU A 178 -13.53 -3.35 -11.67
C GLU A 178 -13.08 -4.08 -10.39
N LYS A 179 -11.80 -4.47 -10.32
CA LYS A 179 -11.20 -5.21 -9.19
C LYS A 179 -10.10 -4.44 -8.48
N GLU A 180 -10.13 -3.11 -8.58
CA GLU A 180 -9.13 -2.24 -7.95
C GLU A 180 -8.98 -2.48 -6.44
N LEU A 181 -10.07 -2.84 -5.76
CA LEU A 181 -10.11 -3.10 -4.32
C LEU A 181 -9.76 -4.57 -3.95
N GLN A 182 -8.92 -5.23 -4.74
CA GLN A 182 -8.52 -6.62 -4.48
C GLN A 182 -7.54 -6.73 -3.30
N MET A 183 -7.93 -7.50 -2.29
CA MET A 183 -7.17 -7.73 -1.07
C MET A 183 -6.08 -8.81 -1.27
N PRO A 184 -5.12 -8.98 -0.33
CA PRO A 184 -4.04 -9.96 -0.45
C PRO A 184 -4.49 -11.40 -0.68
N ASP A 185 -5.70 -11.75 -0.26
CA ASP A 185 -6.28 -13.08 -0.41
C ASP A 185 -6.99 -13.30 -1.77
N GLY A 186 -6.86 -12.33 -2.67
CA GLY A 186 -7.43 -12.32 -4.02
C GLY A 186 -8.92 -11.93 -4.08
N SER A 187 -9.58 -11.69 -2.95
CA SER A 187 -10.98 -11.27 -2.94
C SER A 187 -11.13 -9.76 -3.02
N VAL A 188 -12.26 -9.28 -3.55
CA VAL A 188 -12.54 -7.84 -3.68
C VAL A 188 -13.23 -7.33 -2.41
N ALA A 189 -12.71 -6.25 -1.83
CA ALA A 189 -13.30 -5.62 -0.65
C ALA A 189 -14.64 -4.94 -0.99
N LYS A 190 -15.53 -4.88 0.00
CA LYS A 190 -16.85 -4.23 -0.15
C LYS A 190 -16.81 -2.71 -0.01
N ASP A 191 -15.73 -2.18 0.55
CA ASP A 191 -15.50 -0.75 0.71
C ASP A 191 -14.00 -0.44 0.75
N GLN A 192 -13.66 0.83 0.51
CA GLN A 192 -12.28 1.32 0.42
C GLN A 192 -11.49 1.13 1.72
N MET A 193 -12.12 1.36 2.88
CA MET A 193 -11.44 1.23 4.17
C MET A 193 -11.07 -0.23 4.44
N ARG A 194 -11.99 -1.17 4.13
CA ARG A 194 -11.73 -2.61 4.22
C ARG A 194 -10.57 -3.04 3.32
N PHE A 195 -10.47 -2.47 2.12
CA PHE A 195 -9.37 -2.69 1.18
C PHE A 195 -8.04 -2.21 1.76
N ILE A 196 -7.94 -0.94 2.16
CA ILE A 196 -6.70 -0.36 2.71
C ILE A 196 -6.25 -1.15 3.94
N HIS A 197 -7.17 -1.45 4.85
CA HIS A 197 -6.90 -2.22 6.07
C HIS A 197 -6.41 -3.64 5.81
N SER A 198 -6.72 -4.22 4.64
CA SER A 198 -6.25 -5.55 4.28
C SER A 198 -4.76 -5.59 3.96
N TRP A 199 -4.17 -4.46 3.56
CA TRP A 199 -2.77 -4.31 3.17
C TRP A 199 -1.85 -3.83 4.30
N ILE A 200 -2.32 -3.88 5.54
CA ILE A 200 -1.49 -3.56 6.71
C ILE A 200 -0.57 -4.74 7.02
N LEU A 201 0.69 -4.43 7.30
CA LEU A 201 1.59 -5.37 7.94
C LEU A 201 1.47 -5.21 9.46
N PRO A 202 0.87 -6.19 10.17
CA PRO A 202 0.95 -6.20 11.63
C PRO A 202 2.42 -6.36 12.02
N ALA A 203 2.85 -5.71 13.11
CA ALA A 203 4.24 -5.82 13.54
C ALA A 203 4.57 -7.27 13.95
N GLU A 204 5.73 -7.75 13.51
CA GLU A 204 6.27 -9.05 13.95
C GLU A 204 6.83 -8.97 15.39
N SER A 205 7.18 -7.76 15.85
CA SER A 205 7.71 -7.50 17.19
C SER A 205 7.09 -6.26 17.85
N CYS A 206 6.91 -6.27 19.18
CA CYS A 206 6.33 -5.13 19.89
C CYS A 206 7.14 -3.82 19.76
N SER A 207 8.42 -3.89 19.39
CA SER A 207 9.30 -2.73 19.23
C SER A 207 8.93 -1.84 18.04
N GLU A 208 8.19 -2.34 17.05
CA GLU A 208 7.83 -1.58 15.85
C GLU A 208 6.58 -0.69 16.05
N GLY A 209 5.84 -0.92 17.15
CA GLY A 209 4.76 -0.06 17.61
C GLY A 209 3.45 -0.16 16.83
N CYS A 210 3.29 -1.11 15.90
CA CYS A 210 1.99 -1.44 15.32
C CYS A 210 1.23 -2.38 16.26
N ASN A 211 0.23 -1.84 16.96
CA ASN A 211 -0.60 -2.58 17.94
C ASN A 211 -1.89 -3.14 17.32
N LEU A 212 -1.89 -3.36 16.00
CA LEU A 212 -3.02 -3.89 15.25
C LEU A 212 -2.72 -5.30 14.74
N LYS A 213 -3.76 -6.11 14.60
CA LYS A 213 -3.72 -7.45 14.02
C LYS A 213 -4.98 -7.73 13.22
N HIS A 214 -4.87 -8.61 12.24
CA HIS A 214 -6.01 -9.17 11.53
C HIS A 214 -6.64 -10.28 12.37
N THR A 215 -7.95 -10.21 12.61
CA THR A 215 -8.68 -11.22 13.40
C THR A 215 -10.10 -11.39 12.87
N LEU A 216 -10.63 -12.62 12.90
CA LEU A 216 -12.01 -12.90 12.54
C LEU A 216 -12.97 -12.32 13.59
N VAL A 217 -14.05 -11.71 13.13
CA VAL A 217 -15.08 -11.11 13.98
C VAL A 217 -16.18 -12.13 14.21
N LYS A 218 -16.66 -12.28 15.44
CA LYS A 218 -17.77 -13.15 15.79
C LYS A 218 -19.02 -12.32 16.10
N LEU A 219 -20.15 -12.68 15.52
CA LEU A 219 -21.48 -12.17 15.81
C LEU A 219 -22.40 -13.31 16.27
N GLU A 220 -23.40 -13.00 17.10
CA GLU A 220 -24.50 -13.91 17.40
C GLU A 220 -25.77 -13.43 16.69
N LYS A 221 -26.41 -14.31 15.91
CA LYS A 221 -27.63 -13.97 15.16
C LYS A 221 -28.72 -14.99 15.42
N ALA A 222 -29.96 -14.54 15.59
CA ALA A 222 -31.10 -15.45 15.74
C ALA A 222 -31.48 -16.05 14.37
N ILE A 223 -31.61 -17.38 14.28
CA ILE A 223 -32.10 -18.06 13.07
C ILE A 223 -33.64 -17.93 13.05
N ALA A 224 -34.18 -17.40 11.95
CA ALA A 224 -35.58 -17.03 11.81
C ALA A 224 -36.58 -18.19 11.91
N THR A 225 -36.13 -19.44 11.82
CA THR A 225 -37.01 -20.61 11.72
C THR A 225 -37.19 -21.41 13.01
N ASP A 226 -36.37 -21.21 14.06
CA ASP A 226 -36.51 -21.98 15.32
C ASP A 226 -36.01 -21.24 16.59
N GLY A 227 -35.64 -19.95 16.49
CA GLY A 227 -35.12 -19.19 17.64
C GLY A 227 -33.73 -19.63 18.14
N ALA A 228 -33.16 -20.70 17.57
CA ALA A 228 -31.79 -21.10 17.78
C ALA A 228 -30.83 -19.98 17.35
N LYS A 229 -29.85 -19.65 18.19
CA LYS A 229 -28.80 -18.70 17.82
C LYS A 229 -27.81 -19.38 16.87
N ALA A 230 -27.31 -18.67 15.88
CA ALA A 230 -26.14 -19.03 15.09
C ALA A 230 -24.93 -18.23 15.56
N LYS A 231 -23.75 -18.85 15.50
CA LYS A 231 -22.47 -18.15 15.65
C LYS A 231 -21.97 -17.83 14.24
N CYS A 232 -21.84 -16.55 13.93
CA CYS A 232 -21.41 -16.10 12.63
C CYS A 232 -20.01 -15.49 12.73
N TYR A 233 -19.13 -15.90 11.83
CA TYR A 233 -17.74 -15.47 11.79
C TYR A 233 -17.48 -14.75 10.48
N SER A 234 -16.71 -13.67 10.52
CA SER A 234 -16.34 -12.99 9.29
C SER A 234 -15.55 -13.94 8.39
N VAL A 235 -15.80 -13.94 7.07
CA VAL A 235 -15.08 -14.82 6.14
C VAL A 235 -13.63 -14.39 5.96
N GLN A 236 -13.37 -13.09 6.10
CA GLN A 236 -12.06 -12.47 6.05
C GLN A 236 -11.80 -11.74 7.37
N PRO A 237 -10.53 -11.54 7.75
CA PRO A 237 -10.22 -10.89 9.00
C PRO A 237 -10.48 -9.38 8.93
N VAL A 238 -10.71 -8.78 10.09
CA VAL A 238 -10.85 -7.33 10.28
C VAL A 238 -9.76 -6.87 11.25
N LEU A 239 -9.33 -5.61 11.14
CA LEU A 239 -8.35 -5.06 12.06
C LEU A 239 -8.91 -4.98 13.48
N ARG A 240 -8.16 -5.54 14.42
CA ARG A 240 -8.40 -5.51 15.86
C ARG A 240 -7.12 -5.11 16.56
N CYS A 241 -7.26 -4.59 17.77
CA CYS A 241 -6.10 -4.33 18.61
C CYS A 241 -5.43 -5.66 19.00
N ALA A 242 -4.11 -5.61 19.13
CA ALA A 242 -3.33 -6.71 19.67
C ALA A 242 -3.79 -7.06 21.11
N LYS A 243 -3.42 -8.25 21.58
CA LYS A 243 -3.76 -8.70 22.93
C LYS A 243 -3.15 -7.74 23.96
N GLY A 244 -3.93 -7.32 24.95
CA GLY A 244 -3.49 -6.34 25.97
C GLY A 244 -3.65 -4.87 25.56
N CYS A 245 -4.22 -4.60 24.38
CA CYS A 245 -4.51 -3.25 23.90
C CYS A 245 -6.01 -3.06 23.65
N SER A 246 -6.47 -1.82 23.81
CA SER A 246 -7.86 -1.40 23.63
C SER A 246 -7.97 -0.36 22.49
N PRO A 247 -9.06 -0.38 21.70
CA PRO A 247 -9.23 0.59 20.62
C PRO A 247 -9.41 2.01 21.17
N VAL A 248 -8.73 2.97 20.55
CA VAL A 248 -8.95 4.41 20.78
C VAL A 248 -9.57 5.10 19.58
N LYS A 249 -9.41 4.53 18.38
CA LYS A 249 -10.12 4.95 17.16
C LYS A 249 -10.61 3.72 16.40
N THR A 250 -11.82 3.84 15.86
CA THR A 250 -12.46 2.82 15.04
C THR A 250 -13.11 3.45 13.82
N VAL A 251 -13.40 2.61 12.82
CA VAL A 251 -14.19 2.96 11.64
C VAL A 251 -15.07 1.78 11.26
N GLU A 252 -16.24 2.02 10.68
CA GLU A 252 -17.07 0.95 10.16
C GLU A 252 -16.53 0.41 8.82
N VAL A 253 -16.46 -0.92 8.71
CA VAL A 253 -16.15 -1.62 7.45
C VAL A 253 -17.20 -2.70 7.18
N SER A 254 -17.49 -2.96 5.92
CA SER A 254 -18.40 -4.01 5.46
C SER A 254 -17.64 -5.31 5.26
N THR A 255 -18.11 -6.40 5.88
CA THR A 255 -17.50 -7.73 5.70
C THR A 255 -18.56 -8.82 5.60
N GLY A 256 -18.19 -9.93 4.96
CA GLY A 256 -19.06 -11.09 4.82
C GLY A 256 -18.96 -11.99 6.05
N PHE A 257 -20.03 -12.70 6.35
CA PHE A 257 -20.11 -13.63 7.47
C PHE A 257 -20.55 -15.01 6.99
N HIS A 258 -20.01 -16.03 7.63
CA HIS A 258 -20.47 -17.40 7.56
C HIS A 258 -20.95 -17.86 8.93
N CYS A 259 -22.13 -18.46 8.98
CA CYS A 259 -22.80 -18.86 10.20
C CYS A 259 -22.78 -20.37 10.38
N LEU A 260 -22.51 -20.76 11.61
CA LEU A 260 -22.58 -22.14 12.06
C LEU A 260 -23.66 -22.28 13.13
N PRO A 261 -24.29 -23.46 13.22
CA PRO A 261 -25.12 -23.83 14.37
C PRO A 261 -24.39 -23.58 15.71
N SER A 262 -25.09 -23.17 16.76
CA SER A 262 -24.48 -22.76 18.04
C SER A 262 -23.67 -23.83 18.75
N ASP A 263 -24.01 -25.10 18.52
CA ASP A 263 -23.36 -26.30 19.05
C ASP A 263 -22.02 -26.61 18.36
N VAL A 264 -21.76 -26.00 17.20
CA VAL A 264 -20.50 -26.12 16.47
C VAL A 264 -19.58 -24.97 16.88
N SER A 265 -18.38 -25.29 17.38
CA SER A 265 -17.27 -24.34 17.50
C SER A 265 -16.38 -24.41 16.27
N LEU A 266 -15.90 -23.26 15.80
CA LEU A 266 -14.75 -23.24 14.92
C LEU A 266 -13.50 -23.52 15.74
N ASP A 267 -12.89 -24.68 15.51
CA ASP A 267 -11.49 -24.91 15.87
C ASP A 267 -10.64 -24.22 14.78
N LEU A 268 -10.46 -22.90 14.90
CA LEU A 268 -9.52 -22.19 14.04
C LEU A 268 -8.11 -22.62 14.48
N PRO A 269 -7.32 -23.27 13.60
CA PRO A 269 -5.91 -23.48 13.86
C PRO A 269 -5.24 -22.14 14.15
N GLU A 270 -4.31 -22.12 15.10
CA GLU A 270 -3.48 -20.93 15.33
C GLU A 270 -2.85 -20.48 13.99
N GLY A 271 -3.09 -19.24 13.60
CA GLY A 271 -2.59 -18.68 12.34
C GLY A 271 -3.53 -18.80 11.13
N GLN A 272 -4.72 -19.39 11.24
CA GLN A 272 -5.72 -19.31 10.16
C GLN A 272 -6.36 -17.91 10.13
N ILE A 273 -5.94 -17.10 9.16
CA ILE A 273 -6.34 -15.69 9.01
C ILE A 273 -7.65 -15.54 8.22
N ARG A 274 -8.02 -16.52 7.41
CA ARG A 274 -9.22 -16.52 6.53
C ARG A 274 -10.06 -17.78 6.73
N LEU A 275 -11.38 -17.62 6.69
CA LEU A 275 -12.32 -18.73 6.69
C LEU A 275 -12.68 -19.10 5.25
N GLU A 276 -12.30 -20.31 4.81
CA GLU A 276 -12.62 -20.84 3.48
C GLU A 276 -14.08 -21.32 3.40
N LYS A 277 -15.02 -20.39 3.59
CA LYS A 277 -16.46 -20.66 3.59
C LYS A 277 -17.20 -19.64 2.74
N SER A 278 -18.37 -20.02 2.25
CA SER A 278 -19.26 -19.12 1.55
C SER A 278 -19.77 -18.05 2.50
N GLU A 279 -19.97 -16.86 1.96
CA GLU A 279 -20.67 -15.81 2.66
C GLU A 279 -22.17 -16.08 2.69
N ASP A 280 -22.75 -16.05 3.88
CA ASP A 280 -24.19 -16.16 4.10
C ASP A 280 -24.86 -14.77 4.11
N PHE A 281 -24.17 -13.75 4.64
CA PHE A 281 -24.60 -12.35 4.59
C PHE A 281 -23.44 -11.36 4.78
N SER A 282 -23.68 -10.10 4.42
CA SER A 282 -22.79 -8.97 4.71
C SER A 282 -23.30 -8.14 5.88
N GLU A 283 -22.40 -7.66 6.74
CA GLU A 283 -22.75 -6.73 7.81
C GLU A 283 -21.59 -5.76 8.07
N LYS A 284 -21.92 -4.56 8.55
CA LYS A 284 -20.92 -3.59 8.97
C LYS A 284 -20.42 -3.93 10.37
N VAL A 285 -19.11 -3.84 10.56
CA VAL A 285 -18.46 -4.02 11.85
C VAL A 285 -17.40 -2.95 12.07
N GLU A 286 -17.11 -2.66 13.33
CA GLU A 286 -16.00 -1.77 13.67
C GLU A 286 -14.67 -2.44 13.31
N ALA A 287 -13.78 -1.71 12.65
CA ALA A 287 -12.37 -2.00 12.51
C ALA A 287 -11.57 -1.04 13.37
N HIS A 288 -10.56 -1.52 14.09
CA HIS A 288 -9.72 -0.69 14.94
C HIS A 288 -8.62 -0.03 14.09
N THR A 289 -8.40 1.27 14.26
CA THR A 289 -7.40 2.04 13.49
C THR A 289 -6.34 2.71 14.37
N ALA A 290 -6.56 2.76 15.68
CA ALA A 290 -5.55 3.11 16.66
C ALA A 290 -5.85 2.39 17.99
N CYS A 291 -4.80 2.01 18.71
CA CYS A 291 -4.88 1.23 19.94
C CYS A 291 -4.02 1.85 21.04
N SER A 292 -4.49 1.77 22.28
CA SER A 292 -3.72 2.09 23.48
C SER A 292 -3.52 0.82 24.29
N CYS A 293 -2.32 0.61 24.82
CA CYS A 293 -1.95 -0.57 25.58
C CYS A 293 -1.58 -0.15 27.01
N GLU A 294 -2.17 -0.78 28.02
CA GLU A 294 -1.98 -0.43 29.44
C GLU A 294 -0.54 -0.69 29.91
N THR A 295 0.10 -1.69 29.31
CA THR A 295 1.53 -1.98 29.38
C THR A 295 2.03 -2.21 27.95
N SER A 296 3.32 -1.97 27.67
CA SER A 296 3.88 -2.45 26.40
C SER A 296 3.56 -3.95 26.31
N PRO A 297 2.88 -4.44 25.27
CA PRO A 297 2.41 -5.83 25.19
C PRO A 297 3.52 -6.89 25.22
N CYS A 298 4.78 -6.46 25.35
CA CYS A 298 5.97 -7.29 25.54
C CYS A 298 6.67 -7.09 26.91
N ALA A 299 5.97 -6.62 27.95
CA ALA A 299 6.48 -6.74 29.33
C ALA A 299 6.16 -8.14 29.89
N ALA A 300 6.99 -9.12 29.54
CA ALA A 300 7.11 -10.41 30.23
C ALA A 300 8.56 -10.91 30.12
#